data_AF-A0A521UTY8-F1
#
_entry.id   AF-A0A521UTY8-F1
#
_cell.length_a   1.000
_cell.length_b   1.000
_cell.length_c   1.000
_cell.angle_alpha   90.00
_cell.angle_beta   90.00
_cell.angle_gamma   90.00
#
_symmetry.space_group_name_H-M   'P 1'
#
loop_
_entity.id
_entity.type
_entity.pdbx_description
1 polymer ?
#
loop_
_entity_poly.entity_id
_entity_poly.type
_entity_poly.pdbx_seq_one_letter_code
_entity_poly.pdbx_strand_id
1 'polypeptide(L)'
;MEIGYPSVPPHPDLRPHLSNEGAKQMSNLYLVDKVYGANGLKVAEFDSDTQVVLIQDGVYLDARALTAKGAKVYAVAPDVDKRGVAGKLPASVQVIGYDQLVDLIVANKVVNFA
;
A
#
# COMPACT_ATOMS: atom_id res chain seq x y z
N MET A 1 12.65 -11.63 66.13
CA MET A 1 12.81 -12.81 65.24
C MET A 1 12.19 -12.43 63.90
N GLU A 2 13.02 -11.93 62.98
CA GLU A 2 12.59 -11.70 61.59
C GLU A 2 12.80 -13.00 60.80
N ILE A 3 11.72 -13.50 60.22
CA ILE A 3 11.74 -14.64 59.30
C ILE A 3 12.10 -14.10 57.91
N GLY A 4 13.35 -14.29 57.50
CA GLY A 4 13.82 -13.92 56.16
C GLY A 4 13.20 -14.84 55.09
N TYR A 5 12.55 -14.26 54.08
CA TYR A 5 12.16 -14.97 52.88
C TYR A 5 13.39 -15.22 52.00
N PRO A 6 13.60 -16.42 51.44
CA PRO A 6 14.67 -16.64 50.48
C PRO A 6 14.37 -15.91 49.16
N SER A 7 15.33 -15.11 48.70
CA SER A 7 15.31 -14.46 47.40
C SER A 7 15.39 -15.51 46.29
N VAL A 8 14.33 -15.65 45.50
CA VAL A 8 14.32 -16.50 44.29
C VAL A 8 15.05 -15.77 43.17
N PRO A 9 16.04 -16.37 42.49
CA PRO A 9 16.66 -15.73 41.33
C PRO A 9 15.64 -15.65 40.18
N PRO A 10 15.67 -14.57 39.36
CA PRO A 10 14.79 -14.49 38.20
C PRO A 10 15.12 -15.61 37.21
N HIS A 11 14.13 -16.44 36.90
CA HIS A 11 14.21 -17.43 35.83
C HIS A 11 14.54 -16.75 34.49
N PRO A 12 15.57 -17.19 33.74
CA PRO A 12 15.72 -16.80 32.36
C PRO A 12 14.70 -17.60 31.53
N ASP A 13 14.16 -16.98 30.48
CA ASP A 13 13.37 -17.61 29.41
C ASP A 13 11.90 -17.98 29.68
N LEU A 14 11.10 -16.97 29.99
CA LEU A 14 9.73 -16.88 29.47
C LEU A 14 9.57 -15.63 28.62
N ARG A 15 10.34 -15.54 27.52
CA ARG A 15 9.92 -14.72 26.38
C ARG A 15 8.92 -15.57 25.59
N PRO A 16 7.68 -15.15 25.36
CA PRO A 16 6.86 -15.82 24.37
C PRO A 16 7.60 -15.73 23.04
N HIS A 17 8.01 -16.89 22.52
CA HIS A 17 8.39 -17.06 21.12
C HIS A 17 7.13 -16.79 20.29
N LEU A 18 6.82 -15.52 20.07
CA LEU A 18 6.00 -15.09 18.96
C LEU A 18 6.82 -15.36 17.71
N SER A 19 6.74 -16.60 17.23
CA SER A 19 7.02 -16.92 15.84
C SER A 19 6.10 -16.03 15.01
N ASN A 20 6.64 -14.91 14.56
CA ASN A 20 5.97 -14.00 13.64
C ASN A 20 5.99 -14.68 12.27
N GLU A 21 5.21 -15.76 12.12
CA GLU A 21 4.80 -16.22 10.81
C GLU A 21 4.17 -15.02 10.13
N GLY A 22 4.84 -14.56 9.06
CA GLY A 22 4.74 -13.20 8.55
C GLY A 22 3.31 -12.68 8.54
N ALA A 23 2.99 -11.82 9.50
CA ALA A 23 1.99 -10.80 9.29
C ALA A 23 2.52 -10.00 8.10
N LYS A 24 2.12 -10.40 6.88
CA LYS A 24 2.35 -9.62 5.67
C LYS A 24 1.86 -8.23 6.04
N GLN A 25 2.81 -7.32 6.22
CA GLN A 25 2.51 -5.98 6.65
C GLN A 25 1.50 -5.46 5.63
N MET A 26 0.32 -5.02 6.10
CA MET A 26 -0.72 -4.58 5.18
C MET A 26 -0.17 -3.39 4.41
N SER A 27 0.10 -3.60 3.11
CA SER A 27 0.61 -2.59 2.21
C SER A 27 -0.41 -1.45 2.11
N ASN A 28 0.06 -0.21 1.95
CA ASN A 28 -0.85 0.91 1.76
C ASN A 28 -1.32 0.94 0.29
N LEU A 29 -2.62 1.16 0.08
CA LEU A 29 -3.24 1.35 -1.22
C LEU A 29 -3.66 2.81 -1.39
N TYR A 30 -2.97 3.54 -2.25
CA TYR A 30 -3.24 4.94 -2.54
C TYR A 30 -4.24 5.03 -3.68
N LEU A 31 -5.45 5.53 -3.40
CA LEU A 31 -6.43 5.86 -4.42
C LEU A 31 -6.22 7.32 -4.84
N VAL A 32 -5.86 7.53 -6.10
CA VAL A 32 -5.35 8.81 -6.57
C VAL A 32 -6.19 9.30 -7.75
N ASP A 33 -6.92 10.39 -7.54
CA ASP A 33 -7.48 11.23 -8.60
C ASP A 33 -6.58 12.46 -8.87
N LYS A 34 -6.80 13.16 -9.98
CA LYS A 34 -6.02 14.32 -10.41
C LYS A 34 -6.07 15.49 -9.44
N VAL A 35 -7.21 15.76 -8.81
CA VAL A 35 -7.42 16.98 -7.98
C VAL A 35 -6.35 17.10 -6.88
N TYR A 36 -6.00 15.98 -6.23
CA TYR A 36 -4.95 15.92 -5.21
C TYR A 36 -3.76 15.03 -5.62
N GLY A 37 -3.70 14.67 -6.90
CA GLY A 37 -2.88 13.58 -7.39
C GLY A 37 -1.38 13.78 -7.24
N ALA A 38 -0.89 14.99 -7.49
CA ALA A 38 0.53 15.31 -7.35
C ALA A 38 1.03 15.16 -5.90
N ASN A 39 0.16 15.42 -4.92
CA ASN A 39 0.51 15.23 -3.50
C ASN A 39 0.41 13.76 -3.11
N GLY A 40 -0.64 13.06 -3.55
CA GLY A 40 -0.81 11.63 -3.30
C GLY A 40 0.36 10.79 -3.82
N LEU A 41 0.82 11.05 -5.06
CA LEU A 41 1.97 10.34 -5.62
C LEU A 41 3.27 10.65 -4.86
N LYS A 42 3.49 11.91 -4.46
CA LYS A 42 4.66 12.28 -3.64
C LYS A 42 4.67 11.57 -2.28
N VAL A 43 3.52 11.42 -1.64
CA VAL A 43 3.44 10.68 -0.37
C VAL A 43 3.74 9.20 -0.60
N ALA A 44 3.12 8.60 -1.63
CA ALA A 44 3.37 7.20 -2.00
C ALA A 44 4.85 6.93 -2.32
N GLU A 45 5.57 7.92 -2.87
CA GLU A 45 6.99 7.79 -3.20
C GLU A 45 7.93 7.58 -2.00
N PHE A 46 7.49 7.89 -0.78
CA PHE A 46 8.22 7.66 0.47
C PHE A 46 7.83 6.35 1.17
N ASP A 47 6.89 5.60 0.59
CA ASP A 47 6.37 4.35 1.12
C ASP A 47 6.93 3.17 0.32
N SER A 48 7.77 2.36 0.97
CA SER A 48 8.55 1.30 0.30
C SER A 48 7.73 0.06 -0.07
N ASP A 49 6.53 -0.10 0.48
CA ASP A 49 5.61 -1.21 0.16
C ASP A 49 4.23 -0.66 -0.22
N THR A 50 4.23 0.21 -1.24
CA THR A 50 3.03 0.91 -1.70
C THR A 50 2.44 0.31 -2.97
N GLN A 51 1.12 0.37 -3.02
CA GLN A 51 0.33 0.12 -4.21
C GLN A 51 -0.47 1.38 -4.54
N VAL A 52 -0.52 1.77 -5.81
CA VAL A 52 -1.20 2.99 -6.25
C VAL A 52 -2.25 2.63 -7.29
N VAL A 53 -3.47 3.10 -7.13
CA VAL A 53 -4.52 3.01 -8.16
C VAL A 53 -4.87 4.40 -8.64
N LEU A 54 -4.67 4.61 -9.95
CA LEU A 54 -5.11 5.78 -10.67
C LEU A 54 -6.59 5.61 -11.03
N ILE A 55 -7.43 6.46 -10.45
CA ILE A 55 -8.87 6.48 -10.69
C ILE A 55 -9.25 7.81 -11.31
N GLN A 56 -10.41 7.85 -11.99
CA GLN A 56 -10.93 9.06 -12.59
C GLN A 56 -9.87 9.79 -13.44
N ASP A 57 -9.64 11.09 -13.21
CA ASP A 57 -8.68 11.90 -13.95
C ASP A 57 -7.23 11.60 -13.53
N GLY A 58 -7.04 10.84 -12.45
CA GLY A 58 -5.74 10.35 -12.00
C GLY A 58 -4.99 9.55 -13.06
N VAL A 59 -5.68 8.96 -14.04
CA VAL A 59 -5.05 8.25 -15.18
C VAL A 59 -4.18 9.15 -16.06
N TYR A 60 -4.27 10.48 -15.92
CA TYR A 60 -3.39 11.44 -16.60
C TYR A 60 -2.10 11.75 -15.84
N LEU A 61 -1.95 11.25 -14.61
CA LEU A 61 -0.79 11.56 -13.78
C LEU A 61 0.44 10.74 -14.20
N ASP A 62 1.62 11.34 -14.03
CA ASP A 62 2.87 10.65 -14.28
C ASP A 62 3.31 9.83 -13.06
N ALA A 63 3.13 8.52 -13.15
CA ALA A 63 3.53 7.57 -12.11
C ALA A 63 4.89 6.90 -12.37
N ARG A 64 5.69 7.39 -13.33
CA ARG A 64 6.97 6.75 -13.71
C ARG A 64 7.94 6.64 -12.53
N ALA A 65 8.03 7.67 -11.68
CA ALA A 65 8.89 7.68 -10.50
C ALA A 65 8.56 6.55 -9.51
N LEU A 66 7.27 6.27 -9.31
CA LEU A 66 6.81 5.17 -8.45
C LEU A 66 7.17 3.81 -9.04
N THR A 67 6.89 3.61 -10.34
CA THR A 67 7.22 2.34 -11.00
C THR A 67 8.72 2.09 -11.06
N ALA A 68 9.55 3.13 -11.20
CA ALA A 68 11.01 3.03 -11.17
C ALA A 68 11.55 2.63 -9.78
N LYS A 69 10.82 2.95 -8.72
CA LYS A 69 11.11 2.52 -7.33
C LYS A 69 10.56 1.12 -7.01
N GLY A 70 9.88 0.46 -7.96
CA GLY A 70 9.29 -0.86 -7.77
C GLY A 70 7.88 -0.87 -7.19
N ALA A 71 7.23 0.29 -7.04
CA ALA A 71 5.84 0.35 -6.60
C ALA A 71 4.91 -0.24 -7.66
N LYS A 72 3.83 -0.91 -7.21
CA LYS A 72 2.80 -1.43 -8.10
C LYS A 72 1.81 -0.32 -8.42
N VAL A 73 1.66 0.00 -9.70
CA VAL A 73 0.75 1.05 -10.16
C VAL A 73 -0.32 0.44 -11.06
N TYR A 74 -1.56 0.78 -10.75
CA TYR A 74 -2.74 0.31 -11.43
C TYR A 74 -3.54 1.48 -12.02
N ALA A 75 -4.30 1.23 -13.08
CA ALA A 75 -5.27 2.19 -13.61
C ALA A 75 -6.61 1.49 -13.86
N VAL A 76 -7.71 2.15 -13.51
CA VAL A 76 -9.05 1.57 -13.64
C VAL A 76 -9.51 1.59 -15.10
N ALA A 77 -9.81 0.41 -15.67
CA ALA A 77 -10.09 0.24 -17.10
C ALA A 77 -11.22 1.16 -17.61
N PRO A 78 -12.39 1.25 -16.94
CA PRO A 78 -13.43 2.20 -17.33
C PRO A 78 -12.97 3.66 -17.39
N ASP A 79 -12.05 4.08 -16.52
CA ASP A 79 -11.51 5.44 -16.52
C ASP A 79 -10.51 5.67 -17.64
N VAL A 80 -9.67 4.67 -17.93
CA VAL A 80 -8.71 4.64 -19.04
C VAL A 80 -9.43 4.74 -20.38
N ASP A 81 -10.49 3.95 -20.55
CA ASP A 81 -11.29 3.88 -21.78
C ASP A 81 -12.05 5.19 -22.01
N LYS A 82 -12.78 5.67 -21.00
CA LYS A 82 -13.54 6.93 -21.09
C LYS A 82 -12.66 8.14 -21.39
N ARG A 83 -11.39 8.11 -20.98
CA ARG A 83 -10.42 9.19 -21.17
C ARG A 83 -9.54 9.02 -22.40
N GLY A 84 -9.66 7.90 -23.10
CA GLY A 84 -8.91 7.61 -24.33
C GLY A 84 -7.39 7.52 -24.12
N VAL A 85 -6.94 6.98 -22.98
CA VAL A 85 -5.51 6.90 -22.62
C VAL A 85 -4.92 5.49 -22.66
N ALA A 86 -5.67 4.48 -23.11
CA ALA A 86 -5.21 3.08 -23.16
C ALA A 86 -3.82 2.89 -23.82
N GLY A 87 -3.55 3.59 -24.93
CA GLY A 87 -2.25 3.54 -25.63
C GLY A 87 -1.21 4.56 -25.14
N LYS A 88 -1.51 5.33 -24.10
CA LYS A 88 -0.64 6.39 -23.53
C LYS A 88 -0.11 6.06 -22.14
N LEU A 89 -0.66 5.02 -21.51
CA LEU A 89 -0.17 4.56 -20.21
C LEU A 89 1.21 3.93 -20.35
N PRO A 90 2.11 4.16 -19.38
CA PRO A 90 3.37 3.41 -19.31
C PRO A 90 3.12 1.91 -19.21
N ALA A 91 3.96 1.08 -19.84
CA ALA A 91 3.83 -0.38 -19.80
C ALA A 91 3.96 -0.98 -18.38
N SER A 92 4.53 -0.22 -17.43
CA SER A 92 4.61 -0.58 -16.01
C SER A 92 3.31 -0.37 -15.24
N VAL A 93 2.31 0.31 -15.82
CA VAL A 93 0.99 0.51 -15.22
C VAL A 93 0.06 -0.61 -15.66
N GLN A 94 -0.49 -1.33 -14.69
CA GLN A 94 -1.43 -2.42 -14.95
C GLN A 94 -2.87 -1.90 -15.03
N VAL A 95 -3.58 -2.21 -16.11
CA VAL A 95 -4.99 -1.85 -16.25
C VAL A 95 -5.84 -2.90 -15.55
N ILE A 96 -6.73 -2.47 -14.65
CA ILE A 96 -7.55 -3.35 -13.80
C ILE A 96 -9.04 -3.03 -13.88
N GLY A 97 -9.87 -4.03 -13.64
CA GLY A 97 -11.33 -3.87 -13.48
C GLY A 97 -11.74 -3.42 -12.07
N TYR A 98 -13.03 -3.15 -11.90
CA TYR A 98 -13.59 -2.81 -10.58
C TYR A 98 -13.58 -3.99 -9.61
N ASP A 99 -13.73 -5.21 -10.11
CA ASP A 99 -13.55 -6.46 -9.36
C ASP A 99 -12.17 -6.50 -8.69
N GLN A 100 -11.11 -6.30 -9.46
CA GLN A 100 -9.74 -6.29 -8.96
C GLN A 100 -9.47 -5.08 -8.04
N LEU A 101 -10.08 -3.93 -8.31
CA LEU A 101 -10.00 -2.78 -7.41
C LEU A 101 -10.60 -3.08 -6.03
N VAL A 102 -11.77 -3.74 -5.99
CA VAL A 102 -12.40 -4.15 -4.73
C VAL A 102 -11.50 -5.13 -3.98
N ASP A 103 -10.90 -6.11 -4.66
CA ASP A 103 -9.95 -7.04 -4.05
C ASP A 103 -8.75 -6.29 -3.44
N LEU A 104 -8.18 -5.32 -4.15
CA LEU A 104 -7.10 -4.48 -3.64
C LEU A 104 -7.54 -3.66 -2.41
N ILE A 105 -8.74 -3.07 -2.44
CA ILE A 105 -9.26 -2.28 -1.31
C ILE A 105 -9.44 -3.15 -0.06
N VAL A 106 -9.94 -4.37 -0.21
CA VAL A 106 -10.17 -5.28 0.92
C VAL A 106 -8.86 -5.83 1.49
N ALA A 107 -7.85 -6.04 0.63
CA ALA A 107 -6.57 -6.64 1.04
C ALA A 107 -5.55 -5.64 1.64
N ASN A 108 -5.80 -4.33 1.57
CA ASN A 108 -4.81 -3.30 1.87
C ASN A 108 -5.38 -2.18 2.74
N LYS A 109 -4.49 -1.40 3.37
CA LYS A 109 -4.90 -0.18 4.07
C LYS A 109 -5.09 0.95 3.06
N VAL A 110 -6.32 1.40 2.85
CA VAL A 110 -6.63 2.44 1.87
C VAL A 110 -6.27 3.82 2.38
N VAL A 111 -5.57 4.59 1.55
CA VAL A 111 -5.32 6.02 1.70
C VAL A 111 -5.97 6.73 0.52
N ASN A 112 -7.05 7.47 0.77
CA ASN A 112 -7.81 8.13 -0.28
C ASN A 112 -7.41 9.61 -0.43
N PHE A 113 -7.15 10.02 -1.66
CA PHE A 113 -6.89 11.41 -2.06
C PHE A 113 -7.90 11.88 -3.13
N ALA A 114 -9.01 11.17 -3.32
CA ALA A 114 -10.12 11.58 -4.19
C ALA A 114 -11.19 12.35 -3.43
#